data_AF-A0A124SHQ9-F1
#
_entry.id   AF-A0A124SHQ9-F1
#
_cell.length_a   1.000
_cell.length_b   1.000
_cell.length_c   1.000
_cell.angle_alpha   90.00
_cell.angle_beta   90.00
_cell.angle_gamma   90.00
#
_symmetry.space_group_name_H-M   'P 1'
#
loop_
_entity.id
_entity.type
_entity.pdbx_description
1 polymer ?
#
loop_
_entity_poly.entity_id
_entity_poly.type
_entity_poly.pdbx_seq_one_letter_code
_entity_poly.pdbx_strand_id
1 'polypeptide(L)'
;MYLLYTTLQSSLRFAARAIFSCSPVRLAMADNGLVNDDTNDQNSPPLEIVKNEASVDDLSRDVQETLTLSQSHKFWETQPVGQFKDLRDTSLREGPIESPTPLSEVKQEPYNLPNLYEWVTCDMDSEETCAEVYNLLSNNYVEDDENMFRFNYSKEFLRWALHPPGYYKSWHIGVRVKSSKKLVAFITGIPARIRVRSDVVSMAEVNFLCVHKKLRSKRLAPVMIKEVTRRVHLENIWQAAYTAGVVLPTPITSCQYWHRSLNPKKLIDVGFSRLGPRMTMSRTMKLFKLPDSTVTPGFRKMELRDVPAVTRLLRTYMMQFVVAPDLDELDVEHWILPKEDVIDSYVVESPETHKLTDFCSFYTLPSSILGHPTHSTLKAAYSYYNVSTKTPLLQLMNDALIVAKQKDFDVFNALDVMHNETFLKELKYGPGDGKLHYYLYNYRLKHILRPSELGLVLL
;
A
#
# COMPACT_ATOMS: atom_id res chain seq x y z
N MET A 1 -5.12 -31.27 33.03
CA MET A 1 -3.81 -30.84 32.51
C MET A 1 -3.60 -31.21 31.03
N TYR A 2 -4.66 -31.18 30.20
CA TYR A 2 -4.60 -31.41 28.74
C TYR A 2 -5.53 -30.47 27.94
N LEU A 3 -6.20 -29.51 28.61
CA LEU A 3 -7.09 -28.51 27.98
C LEU A 3 -6.57 -27.06 28.07
N LEU A 4 -5.37 -26.86 28.62
CA LEU A 4 -4.71 -25.54 28.76
C LEU A 4 -3.62 -25.29 27.70
N TYR A 5 -3.38 -26.27 26.81
CA TYR A 5 -2.33 -26.20 25.79
C TYR A 5 -2.82 -25.76 24.41
N THR A 6 -4.13 -25.82 24.15
CA THR A 6 -4.73 -25.48 22.86
C THR A 6 -5.12 -24.01 22.72
N THR A 7 -5.30 -23.27 23.82
CA THR A 7 -5.71 -21.85 23.80
C THR A 7 -4.54 -20.85 23.79
N LEU A 8 -3.31 -21.29 24.09
CA LEU A 8 -2.10 -20.46 24.03
C LEU A 8 -1.38 -20.48 22.66
N GLN A 9 -1.72 -21.43 21.78
CA GLN A 9 -1.10 -21.57 20.46
C GLN A 9 -1.72 -20.67 19.37
N SER A 10 -2.95 -20.20 19.56
CA SER A 10 -3.66 -19.35 18.60
C SER A 10 -3.17 -17.90 18.66
N SER A 11 -3.00 -17.32 19.84
CA SER A 11 -2.61 -15.90 20.05
C SER A 11 -1.14 -15.58 19.74
N LEU A 12 -0.24 -16.58 19.69
CA LEU A 12 1.19 -16.41 19.39
C LEU A 12 1.56 -16.58 17.90
N ARG A 13 0.62 -17.05 17.06
CA ARG A 13 0.80 -17.11 15.60
C ARG A 13 0.58 -15.74 14.91
N PHE A 14 -0.10 -14.79 15.56
CA PHE A 14 -0.55 -13.55 14.93
C PHE A 14 0.45 -12.39 14.96
N ALA A 15 1.31 -12.29 15.97
CA ALA A 15 2.29 -11.19 16.05
C ALA A 15 3.35 -11.18 14.92
N ALA A 16 3.54 -12.30 14.23
CA ALA A 16 4.39 -12.41 13.03
C ALA A 16 3.58 -12.47 11.72
N ARG A 17 2.25 -12.58 11.80
CA ARG A 17 1.31 -12.38 10.68
C ARG A 17 0.95 -10.91 10.49
N ALA A 18 1.46 -10.03 11.35
CA ALA A 18 0.95 -8.68 11.55
C ALA A 18 1.14 -7.67 10.40
N ILE A 19 1.43 -8.15 9.19
CA ILE A 19 1.64 -7.37 7.97
C ILE A 19 0.89 -8.00 6.78
N PHE A 20 0.28 -9.19 6.94
CA PHE A 20 0.04 -10.09 5.81
C PHE A 20 -1.40 -10.61 5.76
N SER A 21 -2.22 -10.05 4.87
CA SER A 21 -3.30 -10.79 4.17
C SER A 21 -3.63 -10.14 2.82
N CYS A 22 -3.63 -10.96 1.77
CA CYS A 22 -4.47 -10.84 0.59
C CYS A 22 -5.00 -12.25 0.38
N SER A 23 -6.31 -12.45 0.30
CA SER A 23 -6.91 -13.73 -0.09
C SER A 23 -7.26 -13.66 -1.58
N PRO A 24 -7.71 -14.76 -2.20
CA PRO A 24 -8.31 -14.75 -3.52
C PRO A 24 -9.83 -14.51 -3.48
N VAL A 25 -10.26 -13.62 -4.37
CA VAL A 25 -11.58 -12.95 -4.41
C VAL A 25 -12.77 -13.91 -4.56
N ARG A 26 -13.78 -13.75 -3.68
CA ARG A 26 -15.19 -14.04 -3.99
C ARG A 26 -15.83 -12.80 -4.61
N LEU A 27 -16.00 -12.78 -5.94
CA LEU A 27 -16.77 -11.74 -6.60
C LEU A 27 -18.25 -11.89 -6.23
N ALA A 28 -18.74 -11.07 -5.30
CA ALA A 28 -20.17 -10.83 -5.16
C ALA A 28 -20.56 -9.75 -6.18
N MET A 29 -21.08 -10.16 -7.33
CA MET A 29 -21.76 -9.23 -8.24
C MET A 29 -23.18 -8.99 -7.74
N ALA A 30 -23.56 -7.71 -7.59
CA ALA A 30 -24.94 -7.33 -7.37
C ALA A 30 -25.78 -7.64 -8.63
N ASP A 31 -26.92 -8.31 -8.44
CA ASP A 31 -27.91 -8.58 -9.48
C ASP A 31 -28.53 -7.26 -9.96
N ASN A 32 -28.20 -6.82 -11.17
CA ASN A 32 -28.97 -5.80 -11.86
C ASN A 32 -30.14 -6.48 -12.61
N GLY A 33 -31.29 -6.52 -11.94
CA GLY A 33 -32.56 -6.89 -12.54
C GLY A 33 -33.07 -5.78 -13.47
N LEU A 34 -33.30 -6.15 -14.74
CA LEU A 34 -34.01 -5.35 -15.74
C LEU A 34 -35.49 -5.22 -15.34
N VAL A 35 -36.01 -3.99 -15.30
CA VAL A 35 -37.46 -3.72 -15.33
C VAL A 35 -37.71 -2.62 -16.37
N ASN A 36 -38.54 -2.91 -17.35
CA ASN A 36 -39.05 -1.95 -18.34
C ASN A 36 -40.31 -1.24 -17.81
N ASP A 37 -40.34 0.08 -18.07
CA ASP A 37 -41.45 1.06 -18.25
C ASP A 37 -42.88 0.73 -17.77
N ASP A 38 -43.49 1.66 -17.01
CA ASP A 38 -44.26 2.79 -17.59
C ASP A 38 -44.89 3.72 -16.52
N THR A 39 -45.10 4.99 -16.91
CA THR A 39 -45.96 6.09 -16.35
C THR A 39 -45.35 7.26 -15.55
N ASN A 40 -45.64 8.46 -16.08
CA ASN A 40 -45.46 9.85 -15.60
C ASN A 40 -45.87 10.08 -14.13
N ASP A 41 -45.15 10.90 -13.37
CA ASP A 41 -45.46 12.34 -13.21
C ASP A 41 -44.44 13.10 -12.32
N GLN A 42 -44.48 14.42 -12.42
CA GLN A 42 -43.56 15.44 -11.90
C GLN A 42 -43.42 15.51 -10.37
N ASN A 43 -42.18 15.50 -9.86
CA ASN A 43 -41.65 16.38 -8.79
C ASN A 43 -40.24 15.92 -8.36
N SER A 44 -39.21 16.70 -8.67
CA SER A 44 -37.83 16.46 -8.24
C SER A 44 -37.55 17.16 -6.91
N PRO A 45 -37.20 16.47 -5.81
CA PRO A 45 -36.53 17.10 -4.69
C PRO A 45 -35.00 17.11 -4.92
N PRO A 46 -34.24 17.99 -4.24
CA PRO A 46 -32.80 18.13 -4.46
C PRO A 46 -32.05 16.86 -4.05
N LEU A 47 -31.03 16.50 -4.84
CA LEU A 47 -30.08 15.43 -4.58
C LEU A 47 -29.46 15.55 -3.18
N GLU A 48 -29.91 14.71 -2.26
CA GLU A 48 -29.20 14.45 -1.01
C GLU A 48 -27.93 13.65 -1.29
N ILE A 49 -26.80 14.20 -0.85
CA ILE A 49 -25.50 13.53 -0.82
C ILE A 49 -25.62 12.38 0.18
N VAL A 50 -25.73 11.14 -0.33
CA VAL A 50 -25.68 9.93 0.50
C VAL A 50 -24.30 9.85 1.16
N LYS A 51 -24.26 10.11 2.47
CA LYS A 51 -23.06 10.05 3.31
C LYS A 51 -22.63 8.59 3.45
N ASN A 52 -21.42 8.28 3.01
CA ASN A 52 -20.76 6.97 3.20
C ASN A 52 -20.30 6.78 4.66
N GLU A 53 -21.24 6.59 5.59
CA GLU A 53 -20.98 6.17 6.99
C GLU A 53 -20.41 4.74 7.07
N ALA A 54 -20.61 3.94 6.02
CA ALA A 54 -20.24 2.51 5.96
C ALA A 54 -18.75 2.20 6.18
N SER A 55 -17.81 3.03 5.71
CA SER A 55 -16.36 2.74 5.85
C SER A 55 -15.83 2.98 7.26
N VAL A 56 -16.35 4.00 7.93
CA VAL A 56 -16.03 4.29 9.34
C VAL A 56 -16.70 3.24 10.23
N ASP A 57 -17.92 2.83 9.90
CA ASP A 57 -18.65 1.78 10.61
C ASP A 57 -18.01 0.40 10.45
N ASP A 58 -17.47 0.07 9.27
CA ASP A 58 -16.74 -1.18 9.05
C ASP A 58 -15.42 -1.22 9.82
N LEU A 59 -14.67 -0.10 9.88
CA LEU A 59 -13.48 -0.04 10.73
C LEU A 59 -13.86 -0.08 12.21
N SER A 60 -14.93 0.61 12.61
CA SER A 60 -15.49 0.55 13.95
C SER A 60 -15.88 -0.89 14.30
N ARG A 61 -16.44 -1.66 13.36
CA ARG A 61 -16.77 -3.08 13.53
C ARG A 61 -15.51 -3.95 13.63
N ASP A 62 -14.53 -3.81 12.74
CA ASP A 62 -13.28 -4.58 12.77
C ASP A 62 -12.49 -4.30 14.07
N VAL A 63 -12.47 -3.04 14.51
CA VAL A 63 -11.89 -2.62 15.79
C VAL A 63 -12.71 -3.14 16.97
N GLN A 64 -14.04 -3.10 16.91
CA GLN A 64 -14.93 -3.63 17.95
C GLN A 64 -14.80 -5.16 18.06
N GLU A 65 -14.71 -5.88 16.95
CA GLU A 65 -14.42 -7.31 16.92
C GLU A 65 -13.06 -7.60 17.54
N THR A 66 -12.02 -6.81 17.24
CA THR A 66 -10.69 -6.93 17.85
C THR A 66 -10.70 -6.58 19.35
N LEU A 67 -11.52 -5.63 19.77
CA LEU A 67 -11.73 -5.28 21.19
C LEU A 67 -12.49 -6.37 21.95
N THR A 68 -13.48 -7.01 21.32
CA THR A 68 -14.27 -8.11 21.91
C THR A 68 -13.47 -9.40 21.98
N LEU A 69 -12.63 -9.66 20.96
CA LEU A 69 -11.61 -10.71 20.97
C LEU A 69 -10.39 -10.19 21.73
N SER A 70 -10.42 -10.16 23.07
CA SER A 70 -9.31 -9.84 24.02
C SER A 70 -7.84 -10.07 23.54
N GLN A 71 -7.39 -9.38 22.50
CA GLN A 71 -6.10 -9.54 21.85
C GLN A 71 -5.19 -8.46 22.43
N SER A 72 -4.52 -8.81 23.54
CA SER A 72 -3.48 -7.94 24.08
C SER A 72 -2.28 -7.91 23.11
N HIS A 73 -1.94 -6.72 22.65
CA HIS A 73 -0.77 -6.47 21.81
C HIS A 73 0.40 -6.01 22.69
N LYS A 74 0.95 -6.93 23.49
CA LYS A 74 2.02 -6.65 24.48
C LYS A 74 3.18 -5.76 24.01
N PHE A 75 3.54 -5.83 22.72
CA PHE A 75 4.55 -4.95 22.15
C PHE A 75 3.97 -3.55 21.87
N TRP A 76 2.91 -3.45 21.07
CA TRP A 76 2.31 -2.18 20.64
C TRP A 76 1.68 -1.36 21.76
N GLU A 77 1.20 -2.02 22.83
CA GLU A 77 0.71 -1.34 24.05
C GLU A 77 1.80 -0.52 24.77
N THR A 78 3.07 -0.77 24.47
CA THR A 78 4.23 -0.02 25.02
C THR A 78 4.82 1.00 24.05
N GLN A 79 4.27 1.11 22.84
CA GLN A 79 4.79 2.01 21.81
C GLN A 79 3.98 3.31 21.76
N PRO A 80 4.59 4.43 21.33
CA PRO A 80 3.91 5.70 21.14
C PRO A 80 3.04 5.65 19.88
N VAL A 81 1.95 4.88 19.94
CA VAL A 81 0.94 4.78 18.88
C VAL A 81 -0.43 5.06 19.48
N GLY A 82 -1.40 5.42 18.64
CA GLY A 82 -2.80 5.51 19.09
C GLY A 82 -3.23 4.19 19.72
N GLN A 83 -3.69 4.21 20.97
CA GLN A 83 -4.13 2.99 21.65
C GLN A 83 -5.63 2.83 21.48
N PHE A 84 -6.13 1.59 21.37
CA PHE A 84 -7.56 1.35 21.20
C PHE A 84 -8.42 1.95 22.33
N LYS A 85 -7.89 1.97 23.56
CA LYS A 85 -8.54 2.60 24.73
C LYS A 85 -8.74 4.12 24.59
N ASP A 86 -7.95 4.76 23.73
CA ASP A 86 -7.92 6.21 23.56
C ASP A 86 -8.81 6.68 22.39
N LEU A 87 -9.37 5.75 21.60
CA LEU A 87 -10.12 6.02 20.35
C LEU A 87 -11.31 6.98 20.51
N ARG A 88 -11.93 7.02 21.70
CA ARG A 88 -13.08 7.87 22.00
C ARG A 88 -12.74 9.07 22.88
N ASP A 89 -11.48 9.23 23.24
CA ASP A 89 -11.04 10.34 24.08
C ASP A 89 -10.74 11.58 23.21
N THR A 90 -11.75 12.41 23.03
CA THR A 90 -11.64 13.68 22.28
C THR A 90 -10.84 14.75 23.02
N SER A 91 -10.44 14.52 24.27
CA SER A 91 -9.61 15.47 25.04
C SER A 91 -8.13 15.44 24.63
N LEU A 92 -7.69 14.34 24.00
CA LEU A 92 -6.31 14.18 23.57
C LEU A 92 -5.98 15.11 22.39
N ARG A 93 -4.80 15.74 22.46
CA ARG A 93 -4.33 16.63 21.40
C ARG A 93 -3.82 15.83 20.20
N GLU A 94 -4.02 16.41 19.01
CA GLU A 94 -3.40 15.94 17.77
C GLU A 94 -1.92 16.29 17.76
N GLY A 95 -1.10 15.49 17.09
CA GLY A 95 0.35 15.69 16.98
C GLY A 95 1.17 14.59 17.67
N PRO A 96 2.45 14.86 17.97
CA PRO A 96 3.35 13.89 18.59
C PRO A 96 2.81 13.33 19.92
N ILE A 97 2.93 12.02 20.11
CA ILE A 97 2.46 11.34 21.33
C ILE A 97 3.49 11.49 22.45
N GLU A 98 4.75 11.31 22.11
CA GLU A 98 5.92 11.54 22.95
C GLU A 98 6.74 12.70 22.38
N SER A 99 7.29 13.52 23.27
CA SER A 99 8.19 14.59 22.87
C SER A 99 9.56 14.03 22.49
N PRO A 100 10.28 14.65 21.53
CA PRO A 100 11.66 14.31 21.22
C PRO A 100 12.53 14.29 22.48
N THR A 101 13.29 13.22 22.68
CA THR A 101 14.34 13.21 23.71
C THR A 101 15.64 13.78 23.14
N PRO A 102 16.53 14.34 23.97
CA PRO A 102 17.84 14.77 23.51
C PRO A 102 18.58 13.62 22.81
N LEU A 103 19.28 13.90 21.70
CA LEU A 103 20.03 12.87 20.94
C LEU A 103 21.06 12.13 21.80
N SER A 104 21.61 12.79 22.82
CA SER A 104 22.51 12.18 23.82
C SER A 104 21.86 11.07 24.64
N GLU A 105 20.54 11.07 24.77
CA GLU A 105 19.76 10.06 25.50
C GLU A 105 19.31 8.90 24.59
N VAL A 106 19.40 9.08 23.27
CA VAL A 106 19.13 7.99 22.32
C VAL A 106 20.25 6.96 22.43
N LYS A 107 19.87 5.68 22.52
CA LYS A 107 20.81 4.57 22.62
C LYS A 107 21.76 4.56 21.40
N GLN A 108 23.05 4.80 21.64
CA GLN A 108 24.06 4.87 20.58
C GLN A 108 24.41 3.49 20.01
N GLU A 109 24.45 2.47 20.86
CA GLU A 109 24.74 1.09 20.47
C GLU A 109 23.49 0.36 19.95
N PRO A 110 23.62 -0.59 19.01
CA PRO A 110 22.52 -1.41 18.54
C PRO A 110 21.80 -2.18 19.67
N TYR A 111 20.53 -2.54 19.45
CA TYR A 111 19.84 -3.46 20.35
C TYR A 111 20.47 -4.86 20.34
N ASN A 112 20.43 -5.55 21.48
CA ASN A 112 21.01 -6.88 21.60
C ASN A 112 20.24 -7.90 20.74
N LEU A 113 20.98 -8.69 19.97
CA LEU A 113 20.51 -9.90 19.31
C LEU A 113 21.04 -11.15 20.05
N PRO A 114 20.37 -12.31 19.93
CA PRO A 114 20.95 -13.57 20.38
C PRO A 114 22.32 -13.81 19.73
N ASN A 115 23.27 -14.39 20.47
CA ASN A 115 24.68 -14.50 20.09
C ASN A 115 24.95 -15.09 18.68
N LEU A 116 24.02 -15.91 18.16
CA LEU A 116 24.09 -16.53 16.83
C LEU A 116 23.85 -15.55 15.68
N TYR A 117 23.30 -14.37 15.95
CA TYR A 117 22.91 -13.38 14.96
C TYR A 117 23.72 -12.09 15.11
N GLU A 118 23.83 -11.37 14.01
CA GLU A 118 24.46 -10.04 13.95
C GLU A 118 23.63 -9.10 13.09
N TRP A 119 23.66 -7.82 13.43
CA TRP A 119 23.10 -6.76 12.60
C TRP A 119 23.99 -6.54 11.38
N VAL A 120 23.37 -6.23 10.26
CA VAL A 120 24.06 -5.75 9.06
C VAL A 120 23.28 -4.56 8.50
N THR A 121 24.00 -3.61 7.92
CA THR A 121 23.39 -2.58 7.08
C THR A 121 23.45 -3.06 5.64
N CYS A 122 22.30 -3.19 4.99
CA CYS A 122 22.20 -3.70 3.64
C CYS A 122 22.41 -2.57 2.63
N ASP A 123 23.58 -2.54 2.00
CA ASP A 123 23.87 -1.63 0.90
C ASP A 123 23.22 -2.14 -0.40
N MET A 124 22.15 -1.47 -0.84
CA MET A 124 21.37 -1.88 -2.01
C MET A 124 22.06 -1.52 -3.35
N ASP A 125 23.17 -0.78 -3.31
CA ASP A 125 24.07 -0.56 -4.44
C ASP A 125 24.93 -1.81 -4.73
N SER A 126 25.19 -2.64 -3.72
CA SER A 126 25.90 -3.91 -3.89
C SER A 126 24.98 -4.95 -4.55
N GLU A 127 25.41 -5.50 -5.68
CA GLU A 127 24.67 -6.54 -6.40
C GLU A 127 24.47 -7.81 -5.55
N GLU A 128 25.46 -8.16 -4.73
CA GLU A 128 25.37 -9.31 -3.82
C GLU A 128 24.28 -9.09 -2.75
N THR A 129 24.34 -7.96 -2.04
CA THR A 129 23.35 -7.63 -1.00
C THR A 129 21.95 -7.47 -1.59
N CYS A 130 21.82 -6.80 -2.75
CA CYS A 130 20.56 -6.64 -3.44
C CYS A 130 19.97 -8.01 -3.84
N ALA A 131 20.80 -8.93 -4.34
CA ALA A 131 20.38 -10.29 -4.64
C ALA A 131 19.94 -11.07 -3.39
N GLU A 132 20.63 -10.92 -2.27
CA GLU A 132 20.24 -11.56 -1.01
C GLU A 132 18.91 -11.02 -0.45
N VAL A 133 18.71 -9.69 -0.50
CA VAL A 133 17.46 -9.05 -0.09
C VAL A 133 16.31 -9.50 -0.99
N TYR A 134 16.51 -9.46 -2.31
CA TYR A 134 15.57 -10.01 -3.29
C TYR A 134 15.22 -11.47 -2.95
N ASN A 135 16.23 -12.33 -2.78
CA ASN A 135 16.01 -13.74 -2.46
C ASN A 135 15.30 -13.95 -1.11
N LEU A 136 15.57 -13.13 -0.10
CA LEU A 136 14.86 -13.19 1.17
C LEU A 136 13.38 -12.87 0.96
N LEU A 137 13.08 -11.77 0.27
CA LEU A 137 11.72 -11.29 0.04
C LEU A 137 10.93 -12.27 -0.84
N SER A 138 11.45 -12.64 -2.01
CA SER A 138 10.80 -13.57 -2.95
C SER A 138 10.55 -14.97 -2.36
N ASN A 139 11.20 -15.33 -1.24
CA ASN A 139 10.98 -16.62 -0.57
C ASN A 139 10.19 -16.54 0.75
N ASN A 140 10.15 -15.37 1.38
CA ASN A 140 9.66 -15.23 2.76
C ASN A 140 8.79 -14.00 3.00
N TYR A 141 8.48 -13.21 1.98
CA TYR A 141 7.61 -12.04 2.12
C TYR A 141 6.13 -12.40 1.98
N VAL A 142 5.28 -11.41 1.69
CA VAL A 142 3.82 -11.51 1.62
C VAL A 142 3.40 -12.63 0.67
N GLU A 143 2.57 -13.52 1.19
CA GLU A 143 1.88 -14.58 0.46
C GLU A 143 0.39 -14.35 0.61
N ASP A 144 -0.38 -14.78 -0.40
CA ASP A 144 -1.82 -14.88 -0.23
C ASP A 144 -2.21 -16.01 0.73
N ASP A 145 -3.41 -15.96 1.29
CA ASP A 145 -3.85 -16.92 2.31
C ASP A 145 -3.90 -18.37 1.80
N GLU A 146 -4.08 -18.55 0.49
CA GLU A 146 -4.08 -19.85 -0.19
C GLU A 146 -2.66 -20.29 -0.65
N ASN A 147 -1.63 -19.45 -0.47
CA ASN A 147 -0.25 -19.66 -0.94
C ASN A 147 -0.12 -19.94 -2.44
N MET A 148 -0.99 -19.34 -3.27
CA MET A 148 -0.92 -19.41 -4.74
C MET A 148 -0.01 -18.32 -5.33
N PHE A 149 0.05 -17.16 -4.68
CA PHE A 149 0.77 -15.97 -5.15
C PHE A 149 1.69 -15.42 -4.07
N ARG A 150 2.88 -15.00 -4.49
CA ARG A 150 3.83 -14.31 -3.62
C ARG A 150 4.40 -13.10 -4.31
N PHE A 151 4.47 -11.95 -3.65
CA PHE A 151 5.08 -10.76 -4.23
C PHE A 151 6.52 -11.03 -4.64
N ASN A 152 6.87 -10.52 -5.81
CA ASN A 152 8.18 -10.63 -6.41
C ASN A 152 8.69 -9.25 -6.80
N TYR A 153 9.02 -8.44 -5.80
CA TYR A 153 9.66 -7.14 -6.01
C TYR A 153 10.95 -7.33 -6.82
N SER A 154 11.05 -6.72 -8.00
CA SER A 154 12.27 -6.79 -8.81
C SER A 154 13.42 -6.05 -8.10
N LYS A 155 14.66 -6.35 -8.49
CA LYS A 155 15.83 -5.63 -7.96
C LYS A 155 15.76 -4.15 -8.31
N GLU A 156 15.26 -3.83 -9.50
CA GLU A 156 15.07 -2.49 -10.03
C GLU A 156 14.04 -1.72 -9.21
N PHE A 157 12.96 -2.39 -8.81
CA PHE A 157 11.94 -1.85 -7.91
C PHE A 157 12.51 -1.61 -6.51
N LEU A 158 13.22 -2.60 -5.93
CA LEU A 158 13.82 -2.45 -4.60
C LEU A 158 14.82 -1.29 -4.56
N ARG A 159 15.65 -1.13 -5.60
CA ARG A 159 16.55 0.03 -5.72
C ARG A 159 15.80 1.34 -5.85
N TRP A 160 14.70 1.37 -6.61
CA TRP A 160 13.87 2.56 -6.75
C TRP A 160 13.17 2.92 -5.42
N ALA A 161 12.57 1.96 -4.74
CA ALA A 161 11.88 2.14 -3.46
C ALA A 161 12.81 2.51 -2.30
N LEU A 162 14.06 2.02 -2.31
CA LEU A 162 14.99 2.19 -1.19
C LEU A 162 16.03 3.30 -1.41
N HIS A 163 16.05 3.96 -2.57
CA HIS A 163 16.98 5.06 -2.86
C HIS A 163 16.30 6.39 -3.22
N PRO A 164 15.30 6.87 -2.46
CA PRO A 164 14.84 8.24 -2.67
C PRO A 164 15.93 9.27 -2.40
N PRO A 165 15.79 10.50 -2.91
CA PRO A 165 16.68 11.59 -2.57
C PRO A 165 16.86 11.74 -1.05
N GLY A 166 18.11 11.77 -0.59
CA GLY A 166 18.45 11.92 0.82
C GLY A 166 18.22 10.68 1.70
N TYR A 167 18.05 9.48 1.12
CA TYR A 167 17.89 8.25 1.90
C TYR A 167 19.08 7.96 2.85
N TYR A 168 18.78 7.28 3.94
CA TYR A 168 19.76 6.87 4.93
C TYR A 168 20.13 5.40 4.73
N LYS A 169 21.36 5.12 4.27
CA LYS A 169 21.87 3.73 4.16
C LYS A 169 21.70 2.96 5.48
N SER A 170 21.89 3.64 6.61
CA SER A 170 21.75 3.06 7.96
C SER A 170 20.34 2.52 8.23
N TRP A 171 19.31 2.95 7.52
CA TRP A 171 17.93 2.52 7.72
C TRP A 171 17.57 1.25 6.94
N HIS A 172 18.48 0.69 6.15
CA HIS A 172 18.31 -0.62 5.52
C HIS A 172 18.94 -1.70 6.41
N ILE A 173 18.11 -2.34 7.24
CA ILE A 173 18.60 -3.14 8.37
C ILE A 173 18.34 -4.62 8.12
N GLY A 174 19.42 -5.39 8.07
CA GLY A 174 19.39 -6.84 7.97
C GLY A 174 19.81 -7.53 9.27
N VAL A 175 19.40 -8.79 9.41
CA VAL A 175 19.92 -9.72 10.42
C VAL A 175 20.56 -10.91 9.71
N ARG A 176 21.82 -11.21 10.02
CA ARG A 176 22.54 -12.38 9.51
C ARG A 176 22.80 -13.40 10.61
N VAL A 177 22.91 -14.66 10.21
CA VAL A 177 23.48 -15.73 11.05
C VAL A 177 25.00 -15.60 11.00
N LYS A 178 25.68 -15.48 12.15
CA LYS A 178 27.13 -15.23 12.21
C LYS A 178 27.97 -16.30 11.50
N SER A 179 27.60 -17.58 11.67
CA SER A 179 28.38 -18.71 11.16
C SER A 179 28.27 -18.88 9.64
N SER A 180 27.09 -18.67 9.06
CA SER A 180 26.84 -18.87 7.63
C SER A 180 26.76 -17.58 6.82
N LYS A 181 26.75 -16.43 7.50
CA LYS A 181 26.50 -15.09 6.92
C LYS A 181 25.18 -14.95 6.16
N LYS A 182 24.29 -15.94 6.25
CA LYS A 182 22.99 -15.92 5.58
C LYS A 182 22.08 -14.82 6.15
N LEU A 183 21.51 -13.99 5.27
CA LEU A 183 20.48 -13.02 5.62
C LEU A 183 19.16 -13.74 5.99
N VAL A 184 18.62 -13.44 7.17
CA VAL A 184 17.44 -14.12 7.73
C VAL A 184 16.31 -13.18 8.14
N ALA A 185 16.55 -11.88 8.18
CA ALA A 185 15.51 -10.88 8.32
C ALA A 185 15.94 -9.53 7.73
N PHE A 186 14.98 -8.71 7.36
CA PHE A 186 15.17 -7.39 6.77
C PHE A 186 14.05 -6.44 7.21
N ILE A 187 14.36 -5.16 7.39
CA ILE A 187 13.41 -4.05 7.60
C ILE A 187 14.04 -2.78 7.03
N THR A 188 13.23 -1.91 6.45
CA THR A 188 13.72 -0.64 5.88
C THR A 188 12.97 0.55 6.42
N GLY A 189 13.65 1.68 6.46
CA GLY A 189 13.04 3.01 6.50
C GLY A 189 13.57 3.86 5.35
N ILE A 190 12.76 4.77 4.83
CA ILE A 190 13.18 5.85 3.94
C ILE A 190 12.66 7.20 4.49
N PRO A 191 13.34 8.32 4.24
CA PRO A 191 12.83 9.62 4.66
C PRO A 191 11.64 10.03 3.81
N ALA A 192 10.63 10.60 4.46
CA ALA A 192 9.46 11.17 3.80
C ALA A 192 9.02 12.45 4.51
N ARG A 193 8.67 13.49 3.74
CA ARG A 193 7.92 14.63 4.27
C ARG A 193 6.44 14.32 4.14
N ILE A 194 5.75 14.18 5.27
CA ILE A 194 4.33 13.87 5.30
C ILE A 194 3.60 15.04 5.91
N ARG A 195 2.72 15.65 5.12
CA ARG A 195 1.80 16.67 5.58
C ARG A 195 0.65 16.01 6.31
N VAL A 196 0.44 16.43 7.55
CA VAL A 196 -0.70 16.08 8.37
C VAL A 196 -1.46 17.37 8.69
N ARG A 197 -2.61 17.55 8.03
CA ARG A 197 -3.37 18.82 7.98
C ARG A 197 -2.50 19.98 7.49
N SER A 198 -2.14 20.91 8.37
CA SER A 198 -1.31 22.08 8.07
C SER A 198 0.18 21.81 8.22
N ASP A 199 0.55 20.76 8.95
CA ASP A 199 1.92 20.60 9.45
C ASP A 199 2.66 19.59 8.56
N VAL A 200 3.82 19.99 8.06
CA VAL A 200 4.72 19.08 7.33
C VAL A 200 5.69 18.48 8.32
N VAL A 201 5.59 17.16 8.51
CA VAL A 201 6.39 16.40 9.47
C VAL A 201 7.40 15.56 8.71
N SER A 202 8.67 15.62 9.13
CA SER A 202 9.68 14.68 8.65
C SER A 202 9.46 13.34 9.35
N MET A 203 9.14 12.31 8.57
CA MET A 203 8.84 10.97 9.04
C MET A 203 9.76 9.94 8.37
N ALA A 204 9.94 8.79 9.01
CA ALA A 204 10.43 7.60 8.32
C ALA A 204 9.24 6.84 7.71
N GLU A 205 9.26 6.51 6.44
CA GLU A 205 8.36 5.54 5.85
C GLU A 205 8.97 4.15 6.02
N VAL A 206 8.32 3.29 6.82
CA VAL A 206 8.83 1.95 7.15
C VAL A 206 8.15 0.91 6.27
N ASN A 207 8.94 0.09 5.60
CA ASN A 207 8.46 -0.98 4.72
C ASN A 207 9.38 -2.22 4.77
N PHE A 208 9.05 -3.24 3.98
CA PHE A 208 9.83 -4.46 3.75
C PHE A 208 10.26 -5.24 5.00
N LEU A 209 9.48 -5.14 6.10
CA LEU A 209 9.72 -5.97 7.28
C LEU A 209 9.45 -7.46 6.94
N CYS A 210 10.54 -8.20 6.78
CA CYS A 210 10.53 -9.61 6.42
C CYS A 210 11.35 -10.42 7.43
N VAL A 211 10.76 -11.48 7.97
CA VAL A 211 11.47 -12.49 8.77
C VAL A 211 11.36 -13.83 8.07
N HIS A 212 12.50 -14.49 7.87
CA HIS A 212 12.57 -15.81 7.25
C HIS A 212 11.59 -16.78 7.93
N LYS A 213 10.86 -17.58 7.14
CA LYS A 213 9.74 -18.43 7.61
C LYS A 213 10.05 -19.25 8.87
N LYS A 214 11.24 -19.86 8.90
CA LYS A 214 11.73 -20.68 10.04
C LYS A 214 11.95 -19.92 11.36
N LEU A 215 12.06 -18.59 11.32
CA LEU A 215 12.32 -17.74 12.49
C LEU A 215 11.07 -16.96 12.93
N ARG A 216 9.92 -17.14 12.27
CA ARG A 216 8.66 -16.54 12.68
C ARG A 216 8.25 -17.05 14.07
N SER A 217 7.49 -16.23 14.79
CA SER A 217 7.10 -16.46 16.20
C SER A 217 8.24 -16.50 17.22
N LYS A 218 9.48 -16.12 16.86
CA LYS A 218 10.62 -15.98 17.78
C LYS A 218 10.83 -14.55 18.29
N ARG A 219 9.84 -13.66 18.12
CA ARG A 219 9.85 -12.25 18.54
C ARG A 219 11.01 -11.42 17.96
N LEU A 220 11.50 -11.79 16.77
CA LEU A 220 12.54 -11.02 16.08
C LEU A 220 12.02 -9.67 15.56
N ALA A 221 10.80 -9.64 15.00
CA ALA A 221 10.20 -8.42 14.45
C ALA A 221 10.15 -7.25 15.47
N PRO A 222 9.68 -7.42 16.73
CA PRO A 222 9.78 -6.38 17.75
C PRO A 222 11.19 -5.81 17.98
N VAL A 223 12.22 -6.66 17.92
CA VAL A 223 13.61 -6.23 18.09
C VAL A 223 14.08 -5.42 16.88
N MET A 224 13.67 -5.83 15.67
CA MET A 224 13.94 -5.09 14.44
C MET A 224 13.24 -3.74 14.39
N ILE A 225 11.98 -3.67 14.85
CA ILE A 225 11.24 -2.40 14.97
C ILE A 225 11.98 -1.46 15.93
N LYS A 226 12.41 -1.95 17.10
CA LYS A 226 13.21 -1.13 18.04
C LYS A 226 14.52 -0.64 17.44
N GLU A 227 15.20 -1.46 16.64
CA GLU A 227 16.45 -1.06 16.01
C GLU A 227 16.23 -0.04 14.88
N VAL A 228 15.20 -0.17 14.04
CA VAL A 228 14.90 0.87 13.04
C VAL A 228 14.47 2.17 13.71
N THR A 229 13.63 2.12 14.75
CA THR A 229 13.27 3.30 15.55
C THR A 229 14.50 3.99 16.12
N ARG A 230 15.45 3.22 16.69
CA ARG A 230 16.71 3.77 17.22
C ARG A 230 17.52 4.49 16.14
N ARG A 231 17.70 3.88 14.96
CA ARG A 231 18.47 4.49 13.86
C ARG A 231 17.77 5.72 13.26
N VAL A 232 16.44 5.74 13.25
CA VAL A 232 15.65 6.91 12.84
C VAL A 232 15.80 8.05 13.85
N HIS A 233 15.71 7.74 15.16
CA HIS A 233 15.90 8.73 16.23
C HIS A 233 17.31 9.32 16.25
N LEU A 234 18.34 8.55 15.88
CA LEU A 234 19.72 9.07 15.77
C LEU A 234 19.86 10.16 14.70
N GLU A 235 19.01 10.16 13.68
CA GLU A 235 18.94 11.21 12.65
C GLU A 235 17.97 12.35 13.06
N ASN A 236 17.58 12.40 14.34
CA ASN A 236 16.64 13.38 14.90
C ASN A 236 15.25 13.37 14.25
N ILE A 237 14.80 12.21 13.77
CA ILE A 237 13.45 11.99 13.25
C ILE A 237 12.69 11.12 14.25
N TRP A 238 11.45 11.47 14.57
CA TRP A 238 10.72 10.91 15.72
C TRP A 238 9.38 10.28 15.36
N GLN A 239 8.97 10.36 14.10
CA GLN A 239 7.71 9.86 13.58
C GLN A 239 7.96 8.91 12.43
N ALA A 240 6.99 8.02 12.18
CA ALA A 240 7.02 7.14 11.02
C ALA A 240 5.63 6.91 10.43
N ALA A 241 5.56 6.61 9.15
CA ALA A 241 4.37 6.08 8.50
C ALA A 241 4.61 4.63 8.07
N TYR A 242 3.60 3.77 8.22
CA TYR A 242 3.69 2.38 7.79
C TYR A 242 2.30 1.82 7.51
N THR A 243 2.25 0.72 6.75
CA THR A 243 1.02 -0.02 6.47
C THR A 243 1.14 -1.48 6.89
N ALA A 244 0.00 -2.10 7.17
CA ALA A 244 -0.09 -3.52 7.43
C ALA A 244 -1.39 -4.11 6.87
N GLY A 245 -1.34 -5.37 6.42
CA GLY A 245 -2.55 -6.13 6.07
C GLY A 245 -3.35 -6.67 7.27
N VAL A 246 -2.85 -6.49 8.50
CA VAL A 246 -3.64 -6.81 9.71
C VAL A 246 -3.89 -5.56 10.54
N VAL A 247 -4.92 -5.65 11.37
CA VAL A 247 -5.24 -4.61 12.34
C VAL A 247 -4.27 -4.67 13.53
N LEU A 248 -3.53 -3.58 13.72
CA LEU A 248 -2.72 -3.23 14.89
C LEU A 248 -3.34 -2.04 15.65
N PRO A 249 -3.01 -1.80 16.93
CA PRO A 249 -3.38 -0.55 17.62
C PRO A 249 -2.59 0.64 17.06
N THR A 250 -3.19 1.69 16.50
CA THR A 250 -4.55 1.78 15.97
C THR A 250 -4.45 2.47 14.61
N PRO A 251 -5.10 1.95 13.54
CA PRO A 251 -4.95 2.53 12.21
C PRO A 251 -5.56 3.93 12.15
N ILE A 252 -4.92 4.81 11.39
CA ILE A 252 -5.47 6.13 11.06
C ILE A 252 -6.55 6.04 9.99
N THR A 253 -6.50 5.03 9.13
CA THR A 253 -7.52 4.68 8.15
C THR A 253 -7.28 3.26 7.62
N SER A 254 -8.26 2.72 6.91
CA SER A 254 -8.18 1.39 6.28
C SER A 254 -8.77 1.43 4.90
N CYS A 255 -8.02 0.94 3.92
CA CYS A 255 -8.36 1.04 2.50
C CYS A 255 -8.54 -0.35 1.92
N GLN A 256 -9.55 -0.52 1.07
CA GLN A 256 -9.85 -1.80 0.40
C GLN A 256 -9.02 -1.91 -0.88
N TYR A 257 -8.45 -3.09 -1.15
CA TYR A 257 -7.90 -3.39 -2.47
C TYR A 257 -9.01 -3.68 -3.47
N TRP A 258 -8.81 -3.23 -4.69
CA TRP A 258 -9.69 -3.44 -5.83
C TRP A 258 -8.89 -3.93 -7.04
N HIS A 259 -9.51 -4.79 -7.85
CA HIS A 259 -8.83 -5.47 -8.95
C HIS A 259 -9.63 -5.33 -10.25
N ARG A 260 -8.96 -4.83 -11.30
CA ARG A 260 -9.49 -4.78 -12.67
C ARG A 260 -8.75 -5.79 -13.55
N SER A 261 -9.47 -6.79 -14.04
CA SER A 261 -8.88 -7.83 -14.89
C SER A 261 -8.50 -7.29 -16.27
N LEU A 262 -7.23 -7.37 -16.65
CA LEU A 262 -6.76 -7.01 -18.00
C LEU A 262 -6.60 -8.25 -18.90
N ASN A 263 -6.26 -9.39 -18.29
CA ASN A 263 -6.14 -10.70 -18.92
C ASN A 263 -7.03 -11.76 -18.22
N PRO A 264 -8.37 -11.71 -18.40
CA PRO A 264 -9.28 -12.59 -17.66
C PRO A 264 -9.01 -14.08 -17.85
N LYS A 265 -8.55 -14.48 -19.05
CA LYS A 265 -8.22 -15.87 -19.36
C LYS A 265 -7.13 -16.38 -18.43
N LYS A 266 -6.01 -15.66 -18.33
CA LYS A 266 -4.89 -16.03 -17.45
C LYS A 266 -5.29 -15.96 -15.98
N LEU A 267 -5.99 -14.89 -15.56
CA LEU A 267 -6.38 -14.73 -14.16
C LEU A 267 -7.27 -15.88 -13.66
N ILE A 268 -8.17 -16.39 -14.51
CA ILE A 268 -9.03 -17.53 -14.17
C ILE A 268 -8.23 -18.84 -14.17
N ASP A 269 -7.35 -19.03 -15.15
CA ASP A 269 -6.51 -20.23 -15.27
C ASP A 269 -5.62 -20.43 -14.04
N VAL A 270 -5.01 -19.34 -13.55
CA VAL A 270 -4.09 -19.36 -12.40
C VAL A 270 -4.80 -19.25 -11.05
N GLY A 271 -6.14 -19.20 -11.03
CA GLY A 271 -6.94 -19.14 -9.81
C GLY A 271 -7.01 -17.78 -9.11
N PHE A 272 -6.47 -16.71 -9.71
CA PHE A 272 -6.55 -15.35 -9.18
C PHE A 272 -8.00 -14.84 -9.16
N SER A 273 -8.78 -15.17 -10.20
CA SER A 273 -10.20 -14.87 -10.27
C SER A 273 -11.01 -16.11 -10.65
N ARG A 274 -12.33 -16.06 -10.45
CA ARG A 274 -13.23 -17.16 -10.76
C ARG A 274 -14.32 -16.71 -11.72
N LEU A 275 -14.82 -17.62 -12.55
CA LEU A 275 -16.01 -17.36 -13.35
C LEU A 275 -17.21 -17.19 -12.42
N GLY A 276 -17.90 -16.06 -12.56
CA GLY A 276 -19.17 -15.84 -11.85
C GLY A 276 -20.24 -16.85 -12.27
N PRO A 277 -21.29 -17.04 -11.46
CA PRO A 277 -22.42 -17.87 -11.84
C PRO A 277 -22.99 -17.44 -13.20
N ARG A 278 -23.24 -18.41 -14.10
CA ARG A 278 -23.79 -18.16 -15.45
C ARG A 278 -22.90 -17.35 -16.41
N MET A 279 -21.65 -17.06 -16.04
CA MET A 279 -20.66 -16.45 -16.92
C MET A 279 -19.87 -17.50 -17.70
N THR A 280 -19.57 -17.21 -18.97
CA THR A 280 -18.65 -18.01 -19.79
C THR A 280 -17.35 -17.24 -20.00
N MET A 281 -16.26 -17.93 -20.31
CA MET A 281 -14.97 -17.27 -20.60
C MET A 281 -15.11 -16.17 -21.67
N SER A 282 -15.85 -16.44 -22.75
CA SER A 282 -16.10 -15.46 -23.82
C SER A 282 -16.87 -14.23 -23.33
N ARG A 283 -17.91 -14.42 -22.49
CA ARG A 283 -18.65 -13.30 -21.89
C ARG A 283 -17.76 -12.46 -20.95
N THR A 284 -16.92 -13.11 -20.14
CA THR A 284 -15.97 -12.42 -19.26
C THR A 284 -14.94 -11.63 -20.04
N MET A 285 -14.38 -12.20 -21.11
CA MET A 285 -13.45 -11.49 -22.00
C MET A 285 -14.12 -10.27 -22.66
N LYS A 286 -15.38 -10.40 -23.10
CA LYS A 286 -16.15 -9.30 -23.67
C LYS A 286 -16.44 -8.21 -22.63
N LEU A 287 -16.81 -8.59 -21.40
CA LEU A 287 -17.10 -7.67 -20.30
C LEU A 287 -15.89 -6.78 -20.00
N PHE A 288 -14.70 -7.37 -19.94
CA PHE A 288 -13.47 -6.68 -19.55
C PHE A 288 -12.68 -6.09 -20.72
N LYS A 289 -13.14 -6.26 -21.97
CA LYS A 289 -12.50 -5.69 -23.16
C LYS A 289 -12.31 -4.18 -23.00
N LEU A 290 -11.13 -3.71 -23.38
CA LEU A 290 -10.74 -2.31 -23.46
C LEU A 290 -10.53 -1.92 -24.92
N PRO A 291 -10.63 -0.63 -25.27
CA PRO A 291 -10.20 -0.10 -26.57
C PRO A 291 -8.74 -0.40 -26.87
N ASP A 292 -8.36 -0.33 -28.15
CA ASP A 292 -6.99 -0.62 -28.59
C ASP A 292 -6.07 0.60 -28.48
N SER A 293 -6.62 1.82 -28.39
CA SER A 293 -5.90 3.08 -28.26
C SER A 293 -6.55 3.98 -27.21
N THR A 294 -5.74 4.83 -26.58
CA THR A 294 -6.21 5.87 -25.65
C THR A 294 -7.11 6.88 -26.38
N VAL A 295 -8.01 7.51 -25.63
CA VAL A 295 -9.03 8.42 -26.21
C VAL A 295 -8.72 9.88 -25.91
N THR A 296 -8.05 10.18 -24.79
CA THR A 296 -7.77 11.57 -24.40
C THR A 296 -6.72 12.22 -25.32
N PRO A 297 -7.05 13.33 -26.02
CA PRO A 297 -6.08 14.08 -26.82
C PRO A 297 -4.93 14.60 -25.96
N GLY A 298 -3.69 14.49 -26.47
CA GLY A 298 -2.50 14.94 -25.75
C GLY A 298 -2.04 14.00 -24.63
N PHE A 299 -2.69 12.84 -24.45
CA PHE A 299 -2.22 11.78 -23.55
C PHE A 299 -0.91 11.20 -24.08
N ARG A 300 0.18 11.39 -23.33
CA ARG A 300 1.52 10.90 -23.69
C ARG A 300 2.30 10.49 -22.45
N LYS A 301 3.38 9.73 -22.65
CA LYS A 301 4.31 9.39 -21.58
C LYS A 301 4.94 10.65 -21.00
N MET A 302 5.12 10.69 -19.68
CA MET A 302 5.81 11.77 -18.99
C MET A 302 7.30 11.79 -19.37
N GLU A 303 7.84 12.99 -19.52
CA GLU A 303 9.26 13.24 -19.79
C GLU A 303 9.90 14.10 -18.68
N LEU A 304 11.23 14.16 -18.63
CA LEU A 304 11.94 14.93 -17.60
C LEU A 304 11.54 16.41 -17.58
N ARG A 305 11.29 17.01 -18.75
CA ARG A 305 10.83 18.41 -18.87
C ARG A 305 9.48 18.69 -18.20
N ASP A 306 8.69 17.66 -17.94
CA ASP A 306 7.35 17.77 -17.37
C ASP A 306 7.39 17.83 -15.83
N VAL A 307 8.51 17.44 -15.19
CA VAL A 307 8.65 17.33 -13.73
C VAL A 307 8.13 18.59 -13.00
N PRO A 308 8.56 19.83 -13.33
CA PRO A 308 8.08 21.00 -12.61
C PRO A 308 6.56 21.21 -12.70
N ALA A 309 5.94 20.85 -13.83
CA ALA A 309 4.51 20.97 -14.03
C ALA A 309 3.73 19.89 -13.27
N VAL A 310 4.22 18.65 -13.29
CA VAL A 310 3.65 17.53 -12.53
C VAL A 310 3.79 17.77 -11.02
N THR A 311 4.90 18.33 -10.55
CA THR A 311 5.07 18.72 -9.13
C THR A 311 4.01 19.72 -8.69
N ARG A 312 3.72 20.74 -9.50
CA ARG A 312 2.64 21.71 -9.18
C ARG A 312 1.27 21.04 -9.14
N LEU A 313 0.95 20.18 -10.11
CA LEU A 313 -0.31 19.44 -10.15
C LEU A 313 -0.46 18.54 -8.90
N LEU A 314 0.55 17.75 -8.58
CA LEU A 314 0.56 16.87 -7.41
C LEU A 314 0.43 17.65 -6.11
N ARG A 315 1.26 18.68 -5.87
CA ARG A 315 1.17 19.48 -4.64
C ARG A 315 -0.22 20.10 -4.46
N THR A 316 -0.81 20.62 -5.54
CA THR A 316 -2.16 21.22 -5.52
C THR A 316 -3.23 20.17 -5.22
N TYR A 317 -3.13 19.00 -5.84
CA TYR A 317 -4.04 17.89 -5.58
C TYR A 317 -3.92 17.39 -4.14
N MET A 318 -2.68 17.18 -3.68
CA MET A 318 -2.39 16.64 -2.37
C MET A 318 -2.94 17.49 -1.24
N MET A 319 -3.01 18.83 -1.38
CA MET A 319 -3.56 19.74 -0.38
C MET A 319 -5.01 19.42 0.05
N GLN A 320 -5.76 18.67 -0.74
CA GLN A 320 -7.15 18.29 -0.43
C GLN A 320 -7.24 17.21 0.65
N PHE A 321 -6.16 16.44 0.87
CA PHE A 321 -6.16 15.32 1.82
C PHE A 321 -5.64 15.74 3.20
N VAL A 322 -6.08 15.02 4.22
CA VAL A 322 -5.65 15.25 5.61
C VAL A 322 -4.23 14.74 5.83
N VAL A 323 -3.89 13.56 5.31
CA VAL A 323 -2.54 13.00 5.35
C VAL A 323 -2.06 12.75 3.93
N ALA A 324 -0.97 13.38 3.50
CA ALA A 324 -0.42 13.24 2.15
C ALA A 324 1.08 13.58 2.14
N PRO A 325 1.86 13.09 1.15
CA PRO A 325 3.25 13.49 1.03
C PRO A 325 3.39 14.96 0.60
N ASP A 326 4.44 15.62 1.07
CA ASP A 326 4.90 16.93 0.58
C ASP A 326 6.10 16.73 -0.35
N LEU A 327 5.80 16.58 -1.64
CA LEU A 327 6.77 16.27 -2.69
C LEU A 327 7.33 17.53 -3.34
N ASP A 328 8.65 17.61 -3.49
CA ASP A 328 9.32 18.60 -4.35
C ASP A 328 9.66 18.04 -5.74
N GLU A 329 10.43 18.77 -6.53
CA GLU A 329 10.81 18.35 -7.88
C GLU A 329 11.76 17.15 -7.88
N LEU A 330 12.65 17.02 -6.89
CA LEU A 330 13.53 15.85 -6.78
C LEU A 330 12.74 14.60 -6.40
N ASP A 331 11.78 14.77 -5.49
CA ASP A 331 10.85 13.70 -5.13
C ASP A 331 10.04 13.24 -6.36
N VAL A 332 9.49 14.18 -7.13
CA VAL A 332 8.69 13.86 -8.32
C VAL A 332 9.55 13.25 -9.43
N GLU A 333 10.76 13.74 -9.66
CA GLU A 333 11.68 13.12 -10.60
C GLU A 333 11.95 11.65 -10.23
N HIS A 334 12.23 11.37 -8.96
CA HIS A 334 12.53 10.01 -8.51
C HIS A 334 11.32 9.08 -8.52
N TRP A 335 10.19 9.52 -7.94
CA TRP A 335 9.00 8.67 -7.75
C TRP A 335 8.09 8.58 -8.96
N ILE A 336 8.13 9.58 -9.84
CA ILE A 336 7.09 9.74 -10.86
C ILE A 336 7.65 9.62 -12.27
N LEU A 337 8.92 9.96 -12.52
CA LEU A 337 9.48 9.84 -13.86
C LEU A 337 9.47 8.36 -14.31
N PRO A 338 8.97 8.04 -15.51
CA PRO A 338 8.82 6.66 -15.94
C PRO A 338 10.14 5.87 -15.94
N LYS A 339 10.12 4.68 -15.34
CA LYS A 339 11.23 3.73 -15.33
C LYS A 339 10.71 2.35 -15.77
N GLU A 340 11.35 1.78 -16.78
CA GLU A 340 10.93 0.51 -17.38
C GLU A 340 10.77 -0.60 -16.32
N ASP A 341 9.64 -1.31 -16.42
CA ASP A 341 9.21 -2.37 -15.48
C ASP A 341 9.21 -2.00 -13.98
N VAL A 342 9.19 -0.69 -13.66
CA VAL A 342 9.08 -0.17 -12.28
C VAL A 342 7.90 0.78 -12.15
N ILE A 343 7.91 1.92 -12.83
CA ILE A 343 6.85 2.94 -12.75
C ILE A 343 6.52 3.46 -14.15
N ASP A 344 5.22 3.53 -14.42
CA ASP A 344 4.64 4.05 -15.64
C ASP A 344 3.85 5.31 -15.33
N SER A 345 4.13 6.38 -16.08
CA SER A 345 3.63 7.72 -15.80
C SER A 345 3.30 8.45 -17.09
N TYR A 346 2.11 9.04 -17.15
CA TYR A 346 1.54 9.67 -18.33
C TYR A 346 0.95 11.02 -17.97
N VAL A 347 1.03 11.97 -18.90
CA VAL A 347 0.51 13.34 -18.77
C VAL A 347 -0.48 13.61 -19.89
N VAL A 348 -1.38 14.55 -19.65
CA VAL A 348 -2.24 15.13 -20.68
C VAL A 348 -1.78 16.55 -20.95
N GLU A 349 -1.33 16.79 -22.18
CA GLU A 349 -0.96 18.12 -22.67
C GLU A 349 -2.10 18.71 -23.49
N SER A 350 -2.63 19.87 -23.09
CA SER A 350 -3.69 20.55 -23.84
C SER A 350 -3.23 20.86 -25.27
N PRO A 351 -3.95 20.39 -26.31
CA PRO A 351 -3.61 20.66 -27.70
C PRO A 351 -3.59 22.16 -28.07
N GLU A 352 -4.34 22.98 -27.34
CA GLU A 352 -4.49 24.42 -27.60
C GLU A 352 -3.43 25.25 -26.87
N THR A 353 -3.09 24.89 -25.64
CA THR A 353 -2.23 25.70 -24.77
C THR A 353 -0.83 25.13 -24.56
N HIS A 354 -0.61 23.87 -24.94
CA HIS A 354 0.61 23.10 -24.66
C HIS A 354 0.98 23.03 -23.17
N LYS A 355 0.00 23.26 -22.29
CA LYS A 355 0.17 23.12 -20.84
C LYS A 355 -0.32 21.75 -20.39
N LEU A 356 0.39 21.17 -19.42
CA LEU A 356 -0.06 19.95 -18.77
C LEU A 356 -1.27 20.24 -17.87
N THR A 357 -2.30 19.43 -18.03
CA THR A 357 -3.56 19.56 -17.29
C THR A 357 -3.77 18.40 -16.32
N ASP A 358 -3.43 17.19 -16.74
CA ASP A 358 -3.72 15.96 -16.01
C ASP A 358 -2.50 15.04 -16.00
N PHE A 359 -2.47 14.12 -15.04
CA PHE A 359 -1.38 13.18 -14.85
C PHE A 359 -1.91 11.87 -14.24
N CYS A 360 -1.41 10.70 -14.66
CA CYS A 360 -1.68 9.43 -14.01
C CYS A 360 -0.46 8.52 -13.99
N SER A 361 -0.42 7.63 -12.99
CA SER A 361 0.70 6.68 -12.83
C SER A 361 0.30 5.37 -12.19
N PHE A 362 1.10 4.35 -12.48
CA PHE A 362 1.01 3.03 -11.87
C PHE A 362 2.37 2.34 -11.85
N TYR A 363 2.64 1.59 -10.79
CA TYR A 363 3.89 0.82 -10.67
C TYR A 363 3.69 -0.66 -10.96
N THR A 364 4.79 -1.31 -11.34
CA THR A 364 4.84 -2.74 -11.65
C THR A 364 5.23 -3.52 -10.42
N LEU A 365 4.36 -4.41 -9.96
CA LEU A 365 4.68 -5.35 -8.89
C LEU A 365 4.21 -6.75 -9.31
N PRO A 366 5.11 -7.59 -9.83
CA PRO A 366 4.73 -8.93 -10.24
C PRO A 366 4.61 -9.85 -9.02
N SER A 367 3.81 -10.90 -9.17
CA SER A 367 3.71 -12.00 -8.22
C SER A 367 4.21 -13.30 -8.86
N SER A 368 4.96 -14.08 -8.10
CA SER A 368 5.29 -15.47 -8.46
C SER A 368 4.04 -16.33 -8.33
N ILE A 369 3.74 -17.12 -9.36
CA ILE A 369 2.64 -18.10 -9.36
C ILE A 369 3.23 -19.44 -8.92
N LEU A 370 2.75 -19.97 -7.80
CA LEU A 370 3.32 -21.15 -7.17
C LEU A 370 2.62 -22.42 -7.66
N GLY A 371 3.39 -23.37 -8.17
CA GLY A 371 2.89 -24.71 -8.51
C GLY A 371 2.03 -24.80 -9.78
N HIS A 372 1.96 -23.75 -10.61
CA HIS A 372 1.24 -23.78 -11.88
C HIS A 372 2.13 -24.34 -13.02
N PRO A 373 1.64 -25.24 -13.88
CA PRO A 373 2.47 -25.93 -14.87
C PRO A 373 2.98 -25.04 -16.02
N THR A 374 2.26 -23.96 -16.34
CA THR A 374 2.53 -23.13 -17.55
C THR A 374 2.79 -21.66 -17.27
N HIS A 375 2.50 -21.18 -16.06
CA HIS A 375 2.57 -19.76 -15.72
C HIS A 375 3.42 -19.60 -14.47
N SER A 376 4.50 -18.82 -14.57
CA SER A 376 5.41 -18.56 -13.45
C SER A 376 5.15 -17.20 -12.78
N THR A 377 4.55 -16.26 -13.49
CA THR A 377 4.47 -14.86 -13.07
C THR A 377 3.14 -14.23 -13.46
N LEU A 378 2.56 -13.50 -12.52
CA LEU A 378 1.41 -12.62 -12.69
C LEU A 378 1.94 -11.17 -12.73
N LYS A 379 1.82 -10.47 -13.86
CA LYS A 379 2.28 -9.07 -14.00
C LYS A 379 1.13 -8.15 -13.57
N ALA A 380 1.25 -7.51 -12.41
CA ALA A 380 0.23 -6.62 -11.88
C ALA A 380 0.69 -5.16 -11.89
N ALA A 381 -0.20 -4.27 -12.32
CA ALA A 381 -0.05 -2.83 -12.20
C ALA A 381 -0.74 -2.38 -10.91
N TYR A 382 -0.16 -1.43 -10.19
CA TYR A 382 -0.76 -0.83 -9.00
C TYR A 382 -0.91 0.68 -9.23
N SER A 383 -2.15 1.17 -9.17
CA SER A 383 -2.46 2.60 -9.24
C SER A 383 -1.64 3.36 -8.20
N TYR A 384 -0.92 4.40 -8.64
CA TYR A 384 -0.11 5.22 -7.75
C TYR A 384 -0.77 6.58 -7.55
N TYR A 385 -0.22 7.66 -8.12
CA TYR A 385 -0.81 9.00 -8.04
C TYR A 385 -1.47 9.42 -9.34
N ASN A 386 -2.68 9.97 -9.22
CA ASN A 386 -3.50 10.40 -10.35
C ASN A 386 -4.11 11.77 -10.06
N VAL A 387 -3.87 12.73 -10.96
CA VAL A 387 -4.38 14.11 -10.87
C VAL A 387 -5.21 14.41 -12.11
N SER A 388 -6.48 14.72 -11.89
CA SER A 388 -7.46 15.08 -12.92
C SER A 388 -7.95 16.50 -12.67
N THR A 389 -7.82 17.39 -13.68
CA THR A 389 -8.27 18.78 -13.65
C THR A 389 -9.15 19.15 -14.84
N LYS A 390 -8.85 18.65 -16.05
CA LYS A 390 -9.61 18.91 -17.28
C LYS A 390 -10.22 17.63 -17.84
N THR A 391 -9.47 16.54 -17.78
CA THR A 391 -9.94 15.22 -18.21
C THR A 391 -10.70 14.58 -17.05
N PRO A 392 -11.97 14.14 -17.22
CA PRO A 392 -12.68 13.41 -16.15
C PRO A 392 -11.85 12.22 -15.64
N LEU A 393 -11.76 12.05 -14.32
CA LEU A 393 -10.93 11.00 -13.70
C LEU A 393 -11.26 9.59 -14.25
N LEU A 394 -12.55 9.31 -14.49
CA LEU A 394 -13.01 8.07 -15.12
C LEU A 394 -12.34 7.82 -16.48
N GLN A 395 -12.26 8.84 -17.32
CA GLN A 395 -11.65 8.77 -18.65
C GLN A 395 -10.13 8.63 -18.55
N LEU A 396 -9.49 9.41 -17.66
CA LEU A 396 -8.04 9.36 -17.44
C LEU A 396 -7.60 7.96 -16.97
N MET A 397 -8.34 7.35 -16.04
CA MET A 397 -8.05 6.00 -15.56
C MET A 397 -8.40 4.93 -16.59
N ASN A 398 -9.40 5.15 -17.46
CA ASN A 398 -9.64 4.26 -18.59
C ASN A 398 -8.44 4.24 -19.56
N ASP A 399 -7.83 5.39 -19.84
CA ASP A 399 -6.62 5.46 -20.67
C ASP A 399 -5.42 4.79 -19.98
N ALA A 400 -5.29 4.91 -18.65
CA ALA A 400 -4.29 4.18 -17.87
C ALA A 400 -4.46 2.65 -17.99
N LEU A 401 -5.70 2.15 -17.96
CA LEU A 401 -6.01 0.73 -18.17
C LEU A 401 -5.65 0.26 -19.58
N ILE A 402 -5.87 1.09 -20.61
CA ILE A 402 -5.52 0.78 -22.00
C ILE A 402 -4.01 0.62 -22.14
N VAL A 403 -3.22 1.59 -21.66
CA VAL A 403 -1.75 1.50 -21.76
C VAL A 403 -1.19 0.36 -20.90
N ALA A 404 -1.76 0.08 -19.73
CA ALA A 404 -1.38 -1.09 -18.95
C ALA A 404 -1.66 -2.39 -19.72
N LYS A 405 -2.82 -2.51 -20.38
CA LYS A 405 -3.11 -3.68 -21.21
C LYS A 405 -2.15 -3.81 -22.40
N GLN A 406 -1.79 -2.71 -23.06
CA GLN A 406 -0.80 -2.68 -24.15
C GLN A 406 0.60 -3.10 -23.69
N LYS A 407 0.89 -2.98 -22.40
CA LYS A 407 2.16 -3.39 -21.75
C LYS A 407 2.07 -4.78 -21.09
N ASP A 408 1.11 -5.58 -21.51
CA ASP A 408 0.90 -6.98 -21.11
C ASP A 408 0.70 -7.19 -19.61
N PHE A 409 0.13 -6.21 -18.91
CA PHE A 409 -0.33 -6.41 -17.53
C PHE A 409 -1.55 -7.34 -17.50
N ASP A 410 -1.60 -8.23 -16.50
CA ASP A 410 -2.68 -9.21 -16.33
C ASP A 410 -3.83 -8.64 -15.50
N VAL A 411 -3.52 -7.76 -14.55
CA VAL A 411 -4.46 -7.13 -13.62
C VAL A 411 -3.98 -5.73 -13.26
N PHE A 412 -4.93 -4.82 -13.05
CA PHE A 412 -4.69 -3.48 -12.53
C PHE A 412 -5.32 -3.37 -11.14
N ASN A 413 -4.49 -3.13 -10.14
CA ASN A 413 -4.87 -3.02 -8.74
C ASN A 413 -4.99 -1.55 -8.34
N ALA A 414 -5.93 -1.24 -7.46
CA ALA A 414 -6.08 0.09 -6.88
C ALA A 414 -6.55 -0.04 -5.43
N LEU A 415 -6.16 0.92 -4.59
CA LEU A 415 -6.80 1.15 -3.30
C LEU A 415 -7.93 2.17 -3.48
N ASP A 416 -8.93 2.14 -2.61
CA ASP A 416 -10.00 3.15 -2.53
C ASP A 416 -9.57 4.47 -1.82
N VAL A 417 -8.26 4.74 -1.77
CA VAL A 417 -7.68 6.00 -1.31
C VAL A 417 -8.03 7.17 -2.23
N MET A 418 -7.88 8.40 -1.71
CA MET A 418 -8.07 9.63 -2.49
C MET A 418 -9.46 9.65 -3.15
N HIS A 419 -9.54 9.96 -4.45
CA HIS A 419 -10.80 9.98 -5.19
C HIS A 419 -11.03 8.69 -6.00
N ASN A 420 -10.28 7.61 -5.71
CA ASN A 420 -10.31 6.42 -6.56
C ASN A 420 -11.69 5.76 -6.61
N GLU A 421 -12.45 5.77 -5.51
CA GLU A 421 -13.79 5.18 -5.41
C GLU A 421 -14.72 5.60 -6.58
N THR A 422 -14.57 6.84 -7.06
CA THR A 422 -15.40 7.43 -8.13
C THR A 422 -15.30 6.71 -9.48
N PHE A 423 -14.21 5.97 -9.75
CA PHE A 423 -14.04 5.26 -11.03
C PHE A 423 -14.09 3.73 -10.89
N LEU A 424 -13.99 3.17 -9.68
CA LEU A 424 -13.77 1.73 -9.49
C LEU A 424 -14.90 0.89 -10.10
N LYS A 425 -16.15 1.14 -9.68
CA LYS A 425 -17.30 0.37 -10.17
C LYS A 425 -17.54 0.59 -11.67
N GLU A 426 -17.49 1.84 -12.11
CA GLU A 426 -17.69 2.22 -13.52
C GLU A 426 -16.67 1.57 -14.46
N LEU A 427 -15.40 1.50 -14.02
CA LEU A 427 -14.34 0.80 -14.76
C LEU A 427 -14.26 -0.68 -14.43
N LYS A 428 -15.28 -1.27 -13.79
CA LYS A 428 -15.41 -2.71 -13.55
C LYS A 428 -14.30 -3.30 -12.67
N TYR A 429 -13.77 -2.52 -11.73
CA TYR A 429 -12.97 -3.06 -10.65
C TYR A 429 -13.87 -3.89 -9.73
N GLY A 430 -13.41 -5.08 -9.34
CA GLY A 430 -14.03 -5.87 -8.28
C GLY A 430 -13.33 -5.62 -6.95
N PRO A 431 -14.06 -5.56 -5.83
CA PRO A 431 -13.43 -5.49 -4.52
C PRO A 431 -12.63 -6.77 -4.28
N GLY A 432 -11.38 -6.62 -3.83
CA GLY A 432 -10.60 -7.69 -3.25
C GLY A 432 -11.07 -8.01 -1.84
N ASP A 433 -10.39 -8.94 -1.19
CA ASP A 433 -10.58 -9.27 0.22
C ASP A 433 -9.50 -8.67 1.13
N GLY A 434 -8.36 -8.28 0.57
CA GLY A 434 -7.28 -7.61 1.27
C GLY A 434 -7.64 -6.16 1.62
N LYS A 435 -7.48 -5.80 2.89
CA LYS A 435 -7.47 -4.41 3.35
C LYS A 435 -6.03 -3.99 3.65
N LEU A 436 -5.72 -2.71 3.43
CA LEU A 436 -4.47 -2.10 3.84
C LEU A 436 -4.76 -1.07 4.93
N HIS A 437 -4.20 -1.30 6.11
CA HIS A 437 -4.36 -0.42 7.26
C HIS A 437 -3.17 0.53 7.37
N TYR A 438 -3.43 1.82 7.48
CA TYR A 438 -2.39 2.86 7.57
C TYR A 438 -2.17 3.28 9.01
N TYR A 439 -0.91 3.53 9.36
CA TYR A 439 -0.49 3.86 10.72
C TYR A 439 0.51 5.02 10.72
N LEU A 440 0.45 5.81 11.79
CA LEU A 440 1.50 6.75 12.14
C LEU A 440 2.11 6.35 13.48
N TYR A 441 3.43 6.19 13.51
CA TYR A 441 4.20 6.03 14.74
C TYR A 441 4.50 7.39 15.34
N ASN A 442 4.28 7.51 16.65
CA ASN A 442 4.48 8.72 17.44
C ASN A 442 3.73 9.95 16.90
N TYR A 443 2.54 9.73 16.32
CA TYR A 443 1.67 10.81 15.88
C TYR A 443 0.21 10.41 16.05
N ARG A 444 -0.56 11.22 16.77
CA ARG A 444 -1.98 11.01 17.01
C ARG A 444 -2.80 11.86 16.06
N LEU A 445 -3.81 11.25 15.44
CA LEU A 445 -4.94 11.95 14.81
C LEU A 445 -6.14 11.95 15.76
N LYS A 446 -6.92 13.03 15.78
CA LYS A 446 -8.15 13.08 16.61
C LYS A 446 -9.25 12.14 16.13
N HIS A 447 -9.30 11.93 14.82
CA HIS A 447 -10.33 11.12 14.18
C HIS A 447 -9.68 10.17 13.19
N ILE A 448 -10.26 8.97 13.09
CA ILE A 448 -9.98 8.05 11.99
C ILE A 448 -10.43 8.75 10.70
N LEU A 449 -9.57 8.70 9.69
CA LEU A 449 -9.83 9.27 8.38
C LEU A 449 -10.66 8.32 7.53
N ARG A 450 -11.53 8.88 6.68
CA ARG A 450 -12.07 8.15 5.54
C ARG A 450 -10.93 7.84 4.55
N PRO A 451 -10.99 6.75 3.77
CA PRO A 451 -10.00 6.48 2.71
C PRO A 451 -9.80 7.67 1.76
N SER A 452 -10.87 8.43 1.49
CA SER A 452 -10.85 9.62 0.64
C SER A 452 -10.18 10.85 1.25
N GLU A 453 -9.86 10.81 2.54
CA GLU A 453 -9.09 11.85 3.25
C GLU A 453 -7.59 11.52 3.31
N LEU A 454 -7.18 10.35 2.80
CA LEU A 454 -5.79 9.89 2.73
C LEU A 454 -5.24 10.06 1.29
N GLY A 455 -4.12 10.78 1.17
CA GLY A 455 -3.36 11.00 -0.06
C GLY A 455 -2.02 10.26 -0.10
N LEU A 456 -1.83 9.25 0.74
CA LEU A 456 -0.57 8.51 0.87
C LEU A 456 -0.69 7.10 0.28
N VAL A 457 0.19 6.75 -0.64
CA VAL A 457 0.31 5.39 -1.21
C VAL A 457 1.69 4.86 -0.82
N LEU A 458 1.73 3.76 -0.10
CA LEU A 458 2.98 3.07 0.26
C LEU A 458 3.24 1.92 -0.72
N LEU A 459 4.50 1.70 -1.08
CA LEU A 459 4.93 0.81 -2.17
C LEU A 459 4.84 -0.69 -1.86
#